data_AF-I9Q171-F1
#
_entry.id   AF-I9Q171-F1
#
_cell.length_a   1.000
_cell.length_b   1.000
_cell.length_c   1.000
_cell.angle_alpha   90.00
_cell.angle_beta   90.00
_cell.angle_gamma   90.00
#
_symmetry.space_group_name_H-M   'P 1'
#
loop_
_entity.id
_entity.type
_entity.pdbx_description
1 polymer ?
#
loop_
_entity_poly.entity_id
_entity_poly.type
_entity_poly.pdbx_seq_one_letter_code
_entity_poly.pdbx_strand_id
1 'polypeptide(L)'
;MSSYDEKGNLIAPSKKELENELKEKEAKSVNLDEELAKGCSFDVYSDVLRHLVQMGIPQNEIAFIHDAKTEEQKQDLFKKLNRGEVRVLLGSPAKMGVGTNVQERLVAMHELDCPWRPDELLQMEGRGIRQGNILHQNDPENFRMKIYRYATEKTYDSRMWQIIETKSKGIEQFRNAHKLGLNELEDFNMGSSNASEMKAEATGNPLIIEEVKLRAEIKSEEAKYKAFNKEHYFNEESLKNNASQLDYLKQELKDLETLQSSVIIPTHTEIKLYDLKNEESKDYELIKVKEVEPLKENDLYE
;
A
#
# COMPACT_ATOMS: atom_id res chain seq x y z
N MET A 1 -26.47 21.86 -18.34
CA MET A 1 -25.63 22.69 -19.22
C MET A 1 -26.52 23.78 -19.78
N SER A 2 -26.18 25.07 -19.60
CA SER A 2 -27.00 26.16 -20.14
C SER A 2 -26.78 26.25 -21.65
N SER A 3 -27.86 26.20 -22.43
CA SER A 3 -27.82 26.37 -23.89
C SER A 3 -27.90 27.85 -24.24
N TYR A 4 -27.14 28.31 -25.23
CA TYR A 4 -27.12 29.69 -25.69
C TYR A 4 -27.50 29.75 -27.18
N ASP A 5 -28.21 30.79 -27.59
CA ASP A 5 -28.51 31.03 -29.01
C ASP A 5 -27.30 31.59 -29.76
N GLU A 6 -27.37 31.68 -31.09
CA GLU A 6 -26.30 32.23 -31.95
C GLU A 6 -25.96 33.71 -31.64
N LYS A 7 -26.76 34.38 -30.81
CA LYS A 7 -26.57 35.77 -30.37
C LYS A 7 -26.08 35.87 -28.91
N GLY A 8 -25.79 34.73 -28.27
CA GLY A 8 -25.26 34.66 -26.91
C GLY A 8 -26.30 34.84 -25.80
N ASN A 9 -27.60 34.76 -26.10
CA ASN A 9 -28.65 34.80 -25.09
C ASN A 9 -28.91 33.43 -24.50
N LEU A 10 -29.22 33.38 -23.20
CA LEU A 10 -29.58 32.15 -22.50
C LEU A 10 -30.89 31.58 -23.07
N ILE A 11 -30.85 30.38 -23.63
CA ILE A 11 -32.05 29.64 -24.01
C ILE A 11 -32.58 28.98 -22.74
N ALA A 12 -33.65 29.54 -22.18
CA ALA A 12 -34.36 28.91 -21.08
C ALA A 12 -35.05 27.63 -21.60
N PRO A 13 -34.86 26.47 -20.94
CA PRO A 13 -35.51 25.24 -21.35
C PRO A 13 -37.03 25.40 -21.29
N SER A 14 -37.70 24.90 -22.32
CA SER A 14 -39.16 24.95 -22.40
C SER A 14 -39.79 24.13 -21.26
N LYS A 15 -41.02 24.46 -20.87
CA LYS A 15 -41.75 23.75 -19.82
C LYS A 15 -41.81 22.23 -20.06
N LYS A 16 -41.90 21.81 -21.32
CA LYS A 16 -41.93 20.40 -21.72
C LYS A 16 -40.57 19.71 -21.59
N GLU A 17 -39.47 20.43 -21.85
CA GLU A 17 -38.11 19.91 -21.64
C GLU A 17 -37.81 19.77 -20.15
N LEU A 18 -38.22 20.75 -19.33
CA LEU A 18 -38.10 20.66 -17.87
C LEU A 18 -38.93 19.50 -17.30
N GLU A 19 -40.16 19.30 -17.78
CA GLU A 19 -41.00 18.16 -17.38
C GLU A 19 -40.40 16.81 -17.81
N ASN A 20 -39.79 16.74 -19.00
CA ASN A 20 -39.11 15.53 -19.47
C ASN A 20 -37.83 15.26 -18.67
N GLU A 21 -37.02 16.27 -18.35
CA GLU A 21 -35.86 16.14 -17.47
C GLU A 21 -36.27 15.73 -16.05
N LEU A 22 -37.39 16.27 -15.55
CA LEU A 22 -37.94 15.85 -14.25
C LEU A 22 -38.35 14.38 -14.29
N LYS A 23 -39.08 13.95 -15.32
CA LYS A 23 -39.47 12.55 -15.53
C LYS A 23 -38.28 11.63 -15.72
N GLU A 24 -37.25 12.05 -16.43
CA GLU A 24 -36.01 11.27 -16.56
C GLU A 24 -35.27 11.17 -15.23
N LYS A 25 -35.21 12.25 -14.44
CA LYS A 25 -34.63 12.21 -13.10
C LYS A 25 -35.45 11.33 -12.16
N GLU A 26 -36.78 11.41 -12.22
CA GLU A 26 -37.69 10.55 -11.47
C GLU A 26 -37.50 9.09 -11.87
N ALA A 27 -37.50 8.78 -13.17
CA ALA A 27 -37.27 7.42 -13.69
C ALA A 27 -35.86 6.88 -13.34
N LYS A 28 -34.83 7.73 -13.33
CA LYS A 28 -33.48 7.36 -12.85
C LYS A 28 -33.41 7.21 -11.33
N SER A 29 -34.34 7.82 -10.58
CA SER A 29 -34.41 7.71 -9.12
C SER A 29 -35.24 6.51 -8.66
N VAL A 30 -36.09 5.94 -9.52
CA VAL A 30 -36.79 4.69 -9.24
C VAL A 30 -35.77 3.55 -9.29
N ASN A 31 -35.43 3.01 -8.12
CA ASN A 31 -34.65 1.79 -8.02
C ASN A 31 -35.56 0.61 -8.39
N LEU A 32 -35.44 0.11 -9.62
CA LEU A 32 -36.23 -1.01 -10.15
C LEU A 32 -36.16 -2.25 -9.24
N ASP A 33 -35.00 -2.46 -8.59
CA ASP A 33 -34.81 -3.58 -7.66
C ASP A 33 -35.65 -3.41 -6.39
N GLU A 34 -35.83 -2.18 -5.88
CA GLU A 34 -36.72 -1.92 -4.74
C GLU A 34 -38.19 -2.16 -5.07
N GLU A 35 -38.63 -1.86 -6.30
CA GLU A 35 -40.00 -2.16 -6.73
C GLU A 35 -40.24 -3.66 -6.88
N LEU A 36 -39.28 -4.38 -7.48
CA LEU A 36 -39.34 -5.84 -7.60
C LEU A 36 -39.29 -6.53 -6.23
N ALA A 37 -38.50 -6.00 -5.29
CA ALA A 37 -38.41 -6.53 -3.93
C ALA A 37 -39.74 -6.43 -3.17
N LYS A 38 -40.54 -5.38 -3.39
CA LYS A 38 -41.88 -5.25 -2.76
C LYS A 38 -42.85 -6.36 -3.17
N GLY A 39 -42.66 -6.97 -4.34
CA GLY A 39 -43.47 -8.09 -4.83
C GLY A 39 -42.93 -9.47 -4.47
N CYS A 40 -41.73 -9.55 -3.88
CA CYS A 40 -41.09 -10.82 -3.54
C CYS A 40 -41.49 -11.29 -2.13
N SER A 41 -41.72 -12.59 -1.97
CA SER A 41 -41.97 -13.22 -0.66
C SER A 41 -40.71 -13.44 0.16
N PHE A 42 -39.53 -13.23 -0.43
CA PHE A 42 -38.22 -13.47 0.16
C PHE A 42 -37.50 -12.15 0.44
N ASP A 43 -37.08 -11.97 1.70
CA ASP A 43 -36.23 -10.86 2.15
C ASP A 43 -34.96 -11.42 2.80
N VAL A 44 -33.81 -11.08 2.22
CA VAL A 44 -32.48 -11.52 2.65
C VAL A 44 -32.19 -11.07 4.09
N TYR A 45 -32.53 -9.83 4.46
CA TYR A 45 -32.23 -9.31 5.79
C TYR A 45 -32.97 -10.07 6.88
N SER A 46 -34.28 -10.30 6.67
CA SER A 46 -35.11 -11.08 7.58
C SER A 46 -34.67 -12.55 7.67
N ASP A 47 -34.24 -13.14 6.55
CA ASP A 47 -33.80 -14.53 6.53
C ASP A 47 -32.46 -14.72 7.26
N VAL A 48 -31.49 -13.83 7.04
CA VAL A 48 -30.21 -13.84 7.76
C VAL A 48 -30.44 -13.65 9.27
N LEU A 49 -31.28 -12.70 9.66
CA LEU A 49 -31.64 -12.50 11.07
C LEU A 49 -32.22 -13.77 11.70
N ARG A 50 -33.16 -14.43 11.00
CA ARG A 50 -33.79 -15.66 11.48
C ARG A 50 -32.76 -16.76 11.73
N HIS A 51 -31.85 -16.97 10.78
CA HIS A 51 -30.80 -17.97 10.91
C HIS A 51 -29.83 -17.66 12.05
N LEU A 52 -29.41 -16.40 12.21
CA LEU A 52 -28.52 -15.99 13.30
C LEU A 52 -29.18 -16.21 14.68
N VAL A 53 -30.47 -15.90 14.81
CA VAL A 53 -31.22 -16.14 16.05
C VAL A 53 -31.39 -17.63 16.32
N GLN A 54 -31.68 -18.44 15.29
CA GLN A 54 -31.75 -19.90 15.43
C GLN A 54 -30.42 -20.53 15.84
N MET A 55 -29.30 -19.95 15.42
CA MET A 55 -27.95 -20.35 15.83
C MET A 55 -27.57 -19.86 17.24
N GLY A 56 -28.47 -19.16 17.94
CA GLY A 56 -28.32 -18.77 19.34
C GLY A 56 -27.79 -17.36 19.58
N ILE A 57 -27.76 -16.49 18.56
CA ILE A 57 -27.44 -15.07 18.75
C ILE A 57 -28.72 -14.32 19.15
N PRO A 58 -28.79 -13.71 20.35
CA PRO A 58 -29.93 -12.92 20.77
C PRO A 58 -30.21 -11.78 19.78
N GLN A 59 -31.48 -11.56 19.46
CA GLN A 59 -31.90 -10.54 18.50
C GLN A 59 -31.46 -9.12 18.91
N ASN A 60 -31.37 -8.81 20.20
CA ASN A 60 -30.91 -7.52 20.72
C ASN A 60 -29.43 -7.24 20.46
N GLU A 61 -28.65 -8.26 20.09
CA GLU A 61 -27.23 -8.14 19.74
C GLU A 61 -27.01 -8.10 18.23
N ILE A 62 -28.09 -8.07 17.44
CA ILE A 62 -28.09 -7.95 15.99
C ILE A 62 -28.75 -6.62 15.63
N ALA A 63 -28.07 -5.80 14.83
CA ALA A 63 -28.58 -4.49 14.44
C ALA A 63 -28.57 -4.31 12.92
N PHE A 64 -29.54 -3.54 12.42
CA PHE A 64 -29.57 -3.09 11.03
C PHE A 64 -29.17 -1.63 10.95
N ILE A 65 -28.29 -1.29 10.01
CA ILE A 65 -27.92 0.11 9.76
C ILE A 65 -29.13 0.95 9.31
N HIS A 66 -30.13 0.32 8.71
CA HIS A 66 -31.33 0.97 8.17
C HIS A 66 -32.26 1.52 9.26
N ASP A 67 -32.16 0.99 10.48
CA ASP A 67 -32.94 1.45 11.63
C ASP A 67 -32.41 2.80 12.16
N ALA A 68 -31.12 3.07 11.95
CA ALA A 68 -30.45 4.31 12.33
C ALA A 68 -30.60 5.37 11.22
N LYS A 69 -31.66 6.19 11.32
CA LYS A 69 -31.99 7.21 10.31
C LYS A 69 -31.20 8.50 10.49
N THR A 70 -30.87 8.86 11.73
CA THR A 70 -30.09 10.07 12.03
C THR A 70 -28.61 9.75 12.19
N GLU A 71 -27.75 10.74 11.98
CA GLU A 71 -26.31 10.57 12.14
C GLU A 71 -25.93 10.25 13.60
N GLU A 72 -26.64 10.85 14.56
CA GLU A 72 -26.49 10.58 15.99
C GLU A 72 -26.81 9.11 16.33
N GLN A 73 -27.89 8.57 15.76
CA GLN A 73 -28.27 7.17 15.94
C GLN A 73 -27.22 6.22 15.35
N LYS A 74 -26.65 6.56 14.19
CA LYS A 74 -25.56 5.77 13.58
C LYS A 74 -24.32 5.78 14.45
N GLN A 75 -23.92 6.94 14.97
CA GLN A 75 -22.78 7.05 15.86
C GLN A 75 -22.99 6.28 17.18
N ASP A 76 -24.19 6.32 17.75
CA ASP A 76 -24.52 5.50 18.93
C ASP A 76 -24.44 3.99 18.62
N LEU A 77 -24.97 3.58 17.46
CA LEU A 77 -24.89 2.20 16.99
C LEU A 77 -23.43 1.75 16.81
N PHE A 78 -22.57 2.57 16.21
CA PHE A 78 -21.15 2.26 16.05
C PHE A 78 -20.43 2.14 17.40
N LYS A 79 -20.76 3.01 18.37
CA LYS A 79 -20.23 2.90 19.74
C LYS A 79 -20.66 1.61 20.41
N LYS A 80 -21.93 1.19 20.27
CA LYS A 80 -22.44 -0.07 20.80
C LYS A 80 -21.72 -1.29 20.20
N LEU A 81 -21.43 -1.24 18.90
CA LEU A 81 -20.67 -2.28 18.20
C LEU A 81 -19.21 -2.36 18.70
N ASN A 82 -18.53 -1.22 18.85
CA ASN A 82 -17.17 -1.17 19.40
C ASN A 82 -17.09 -1.64 20.87
N ARG A 83 -18.12 -1.35 21.68
CA ARG A 83 -18.24 -1.88 23.04
C ARG A 83 -18.61 -3.37 23.09
N GLY A 84 -19.09 -3.95 21.99
CA GLY A 84 -19.51 -5.34 21.90
C GLY A 84 -20.93 -5.61 22.41
N GLU A 85 -21.74 -4.58 22.62
CA GLU A 85 -23.18 -4.72 22.95
C GLU A 85 -23.97 -5.26 21.74
N VAL A 86 -23.56 -4.85 20.54
CA VAL A 86 -24.03 -5.43 19.28
C VAL A 86 -22.91 -6.30 18.73
N ARG A 87 -23.21 -7.56 18.39
CA ARG A 87 -22.24 -8.52 17.82
C ARG A 87 -22.28 -8.57 16.31
N VAL A 88 -23.45 -8.34 15.70
CA VAL A 88 -23.65 -8.42 14.26
C VAL A 88 -24.32 -7.14 13.76
N LEU A 89 -23.71 -6.49 12.77
CA LEU A 89 -24.27 -5.34 12.06
C LEU A 89 -24.54 -5.73 10.61
N LEU A 90 -25.79 -5.60 10.19
CA LEU A 90 -26.24 -5.85 8.82
C LEU A 90 -26.55 -4.53 8.12
N GLY A 91 -26.12 -4.40 6.87
CA GLY A 91 -26.35 -3.17 6.12
C GLY A 91 -25.86 -3.22 4.68
N SER A 92 -26.37 -2.28 3.87
CA SER A 92 -25.91 -2.11 2.50
C SER A 92 -24.68 -1.20 2.44
N PRO A 93 -23.78 -1.38 1.44
CA PRO A 93 -22.62 -0.49 1.26
C PRO A 93 -23.02 0.99 1.16
N ALA A 94 -24.14 1.27 0.50
CA ALA A 94 -24.68 2.62 0.34
C ALA A 94 -25.05 3.29 1.67
N LYS A 95 -25.68 2.54 2.60
CA LYS A 95 -26.08 3.07 3.92
C LYS A 95 -24.96 3.04 4.94
N MET A 96 -24.06 2.07 4.80
CA MET A 96 -22.87 1.96 5.62
C MET A 96 -21.88 3.07 5.32
N GLY A 97 -21.80 3.60 4.07
CA GLY A 97 -21.36 4.97 3.72
C GLY A 97 -20.01 5.50 4.25
N VAL A 98 -19.59 6.70 3.85
CA VAL A 98 -18.34 7.29 4.39
C VAL A 98 -18.48 7.50 5.91
N GLY A 99 -17.50 7.07 6.72
CA GLY A 99 -17.43 7.37 8.17
C GLY A 99 -17.79 6.24 9.14
N THR A 100 -18.04 5.00 8.70
CA THR A 100 -18.23 3.85 9.61
C THR A 100 -16.95 3.59 10.42
N ASN A 101 -16.98 3.77 11.76
CA ASN A 101 -15.85 3.54 12.67
C ASN A 101 -16.22 2.39 13.63
N VAL A 102 -16.04 1.16 13.15
CA VAL A 102 -16.52 -0.07 13.81
C VAL A 102 -15.43 -1.14 13.91
N GLN A 103 -14.17 -0.73 13.79
CA GLN A 103 -13.02 -1.64 13.65
C GLN A 103 -12.52 -2.22 14.97
N GLU A 104 -12.87 -1.65 16.14
CA GLU A 104 -12.23 -2.00 17.42
C GLU A 104 -12.31 -3.51 17.71
N ARG A 105 -13.47 -4.14 17.47
CA ARG A 105 -13.71 -5.57 17.74
C ARG A 105 -14.09 -6.35 16.49
N LEU A 106 -13.74 -5.86 15.31
CA LEU A 106 -14.15 -6.48 14.06
C LEU A 106 -13.39 -7.80 13.83
N VAL A 107 -14.12 -8.91 13.76
CA VAL A 107 -13.54 -10.25 13.54
C VAL A 107 -13.63 -10.67 12.08
N ALA A 108 -14.79 -10.41 11.47
CA ALA A 108 -15.08 -10.83 10.12
C ALA A 108 -15.96 -9.81 9.39
N MET A 109 -15.77 -9.72 8.08
CA MET A 109 -16.66 -9.02 7.17
C MET A 109 -17.26 -10.05 6.21
N HIS A 110 -18.57 -9.95 5.98
CA HIS A 110 -19.32 -10.86 5.12
C HIS A 110 -19.92 -10.06 3.95
N GLU A 111 -19.45 -10.35 2.74
CA GLU A 111 -19.89 -9.73 1.49
C GLU A 111 -20.76 -10.73 0.72
N LEU A 112 -22.09 -10.60 0.85
CA LEU A 112 -23.05 -11.55 0.27
C LEU A 112 -23.16 -11.44 -1.25
N ASP A 113 -23.07 -10.22 -1.79
CA ASP A 113 -23.28 -9.94 -3.21
C ASP A 113 -22.02 -9.38 -3.87
N CYS A 114 -21.85 -9.69 -5.16
CA CYS A 114 -20.83 -9.06 -5.99
C CYS A 114 -21.27 -7.64 -6.40
N PRO A 115 -20.52 -6.59 -6.04
CA PRO A 115 -20.81 -5.25 -6.53
C PRO A 115 -20.49 -5.12 -8.03
N TRP A 116 -20.99 -4.06 -8.65
CA TRP A 116 -20.75 -3.75 -10.07
C TRP A 116 -19.48 -2.93 -10.31
N ARG A 117 -18.95 -2.33 -9.25
CA ARG A 117 -17.81 -1.42 -9.30
C ARG A 117 -16.67 -1.91 -8.39
N PRO A 118 -15.43 -2.02 -8.91
CA PRO A 118 -14.31 -2.49 -8.11
C PRO A 118 -13.94 -1.58 -6.92
N ASP A 119 -14.18 -0.28 -7.02
CA ASP A 119 -13.88 0.67 -5.94
C ASP A 119 -14.76 0.45 -4.72
N GLU A 120 -15.97 -0.10 -4.89
CA GLU A 120 -16.86 -0.44 -3.77
C GLU A 120 -16.25 -1.56 -2.92
N LEU A 121 -15.68 -2.61 -3.53
CA LEU A 121 -14.99 -3.68 -2.81
C LEU A 121 -13.82 -3.12 -2.01
N LEU A 122 -12.94 -2.35 -2.66
CA LEU A 122 -11.76 -1.80 -2.00
C LEU A 122 -12.13 -0.84 -0.86
N GLN A 123 -13.17 -0.04 -1.05
CA GLN A 123 -13.69 0.85 -0.01
C GLN A 123 -14.34 0.08 1.15
N MET A 124 -14.96 -1.07 0.88
CA MET A 124 -15.53 -1.93 1.93
C MET A 124 -14.42 -2.59 2.74
N GLU A 125 -13.45 -3.21 2.08
CA GLU A 125 -12.27 -3.81 2.72
C GLU A 125 -11.50 -2.77 3.55
N GLY A 126 -11.29 -1.58 3.00
CA GLY A 126 -10.62 -0.48 3.70
C GLY A 126 -11.40 0.08 4.90
N ARG A 127 -12.65 -0.31 5.12
CA ARG A 127 -13.38 -0.02 6.37
C ARG A 127 -13.06 -1.02 7.46
N GLY A 128 -12.95 -2.29 7.09
CA GLY A 128 -12.63 -3.35 8.03
C GLY A 128 -11.14 -3.38 8.40
N ILE A 129 -10.28 -3.28 7.39
CA ILE A 129 -8.82 -3.27 7.55
C ILE A 129 -8.37 -1.87 7.92
N ARG A 130 -8.46 -1.53 9.21
CA ARG A 130 -7.96 -0.27 9.77
C ARG A 130 -7.16 -0.52 11.04
N GLN A 131 -6.29 0.43 11.35
CA GLN A 131 -5.64 0.48 12.66
C GLN A 131 -6.68 0.69 13.77
N GLY A 132 -6.41 0.16 14.97
CA GLY A 132 -7.29 0.30 16.14
C GLY A 132 -8.13 -0.93 16.47
N ASN A 133 -7.99 -2.04 15.73
CA ASN A 133 -8.58 -3.31 16.12
C ASN A 133 -7.84 -3.90 17.34
N ILE A 134 -8.49 -3.93 18.50
CA ILE A 134 -7.88 -4.37 19.75
C ILE A 134 -7.59 -5.88 19.74
N LEU A 135 -8.34 -6.68 18.99
CA LEU A 135 -8.13 -8.13 18.90
C LEU A 135 -6.82 -8.43 18.16
N HIS A 136 -6.56 -7.67 17.09
CA HIS A 136 -5.30 -7.76 16.35
C HIS A 136 -4.12 -7.19 17.14
N GLN A 137 -4.31 -6.12 17.91
CA GLN A 137 -3.27 -5.57 18.78
C GLN A 137 -2.89 -6.53 19.91
N ASN A 138 -3.87 -7.24 20.48
CA ASN A 138 -3.63 -8.20 21.56
C ASN A 138 -2.97 -9.49 21.08
N ASP A 139 -3.26 -9.92 19.85
CA ASP A 139 -2.68 -11.13 19.27
C ASP A 139 -2.30 -10.94 17.78
N PRO A 140 -1.18 -10.25 17.51
CA PRO A 140 -0.74 -9.97 16.15
C PRO A 140 -0.28 -11.20 15.37
N GLU A 141 -0.03 -12.34 16.03
CA GLU A 141 0.41 -13.56 15.36
C GLU A 141 -0.75 -14.47 14.98
N ASN A 142 -1.75 -14.65 15.86
CA ASN A 142 -2.83 -15.61 15.61
C ASN A 142 -4.13 -14.95 15.13
N PHE A 143 -4.32 -13.65 15.37
CA PHE A 143 -5.54 -12.97 14.95
C PHE A 143 -5.35 -12.20 13.63
N ARG A 144 -6.16 -12.59 12.64
CA ARG A 144 -6.36 -11.87 11.39
C ARG A 144 -7.86 -11.71 11.15
N MET A 145 -8.28 -10.50 10.83
CA MET A 145 -9.64 -10.24 10.38
C MET A 145 -9.89 -11.02 9.09
N LYS A 146 -11.04 -11.69 9.00
CA LYS A 146 -11.41 -12.50 7.83
C LYS A 146 -12.42 -11.76 6.95
N ILE A 147 -12.27 -11.86 5.65
CA ILE A 147 -13.25 -11.34 4.68
C ILE A 147 -13.83 -12.54 3.96
N TYR A 148 -15.12 -12.78 4.16
CA TYR A 148 -15.87 -13.84 3.52
C TYR A 148 -16.67 -13.25 2.38
N ARG A 149 -16.47 -13.80 1.19
CA ARG A 149 -17.22 -13.47 -0.01
C ARG A 149 -18.04 -14.67 -0.40
N TYR A 150 -19.28 -14.42 -0.81
CA TYR A 150 -20.19 -15.45 -1.24
C TYR A 150 -20.42 -15.32 -2.74
N ALA A 151 -20.44 -16.47 -3.41
CA ALA A 151 -20.92 -16.59 -4.77
C ALA A 151 -21.72 -17.88 -4.88
N THR A 152 -22.74 -17.86 -5.72
CA THR A 152 -23.51 -19.06 -6.02
C THR A 152 -22.90 -19.75 -7.23
N GLU A 153 -22.63 -21.05 -7.13
CA GLU A 153 -22.09 -21.81 -8.25
C GLU A 153 -23.06 -21.84 -9.44
N LYS A 154 -22.52 -21.77 -10.65
CA LYS A 154 -23.26 -21.86 -11.93
C LYS A 154 -24.31 -20.77 -12.11
N THR A 155 -24.15 -19.63 -11.45
CA THR A 155 -25.00 -18.45 -11.64
C THR A 155 -24.27 -17.37 -12.43
N TYR A 156 -25.00 -16.26 -12.60
CA TYR A 156 -24.49 -15.05 -13.22
C TYR A 156 -23.36 -14.38 -12.42
N ASP A 157 -23.12 -14.79 -11.16
CA ASP A 157 -22.03 -14.29 -10.32
C ASP A 157 -20.67 -14.45 -10.99
N SER A 158 -20.46 -15.54 -11.73
CA SER A 158 -19.24 -15.76 -12.52
C SER A 158 -18.94 -14.62 -13.50
N ARG A 159 -19.98 -14.11 -14.18
CA ARG A 159 -19.86 -12.98 -15.09
C ARG A 159 -19.64 -11.67 -14.34
N MET A 160 -20.30 -11.49 -13.20
CA MET A 160 -20.12 -10.31 -12.35
C MET A 160 -18.67 -10.17 -11.88
N TRP A 161 -18.11 -11.25 -11.34
CA TRP A 161 -16.72 -11.30 -10.91
C TRP A 161 -15.74 -11.13 -12.08
N GLN A 162 -16.06 -11.65 -13.28
CA GLN A 162 -15.27 -11.36 -14.49
C GLN A 162 -15.26 -9.87 -14.88
N ILE A 163 -16.40 -9.18 -14.75
CA ILE A 163 -16.48 -7.73 -15.02
C ILE A 163 -15.60 -6.98 -14.03
N ILE A 164 -15.67 -7.33 -12.74
CA ILE A 164 -14.82 -6.75 -11.71
C ILE A 164 -13.34 -7.02 -12.01
N GLU A 165 -12.96 -8.26 -12.29
CA GLU A 165 -11.60 -8.65 -12.68
C GLU A 165 -11.06 -7.78 -13.82
N THR A 166 -11.85 -7.61 -14.89
CA THR A 166 -11.45 -6.83 -16.07
C THR A 166 -11.28 -5.34 -15.74
N LYS A 167 -12.22 -4.76 -14.98
CA LYS A 167 -12.15 -3.36 -14.58
C LYS A 167 -10.98 -3.11 -13.61
N SER A 168 -10.77 -3.99 -12.64
CA SER A 168 -9.64 -3.92 -11.70
C SER A 168 -8.30 -3.93 -12.44
N LYS A 169 -8.12 -4.87 -13.38
CA LYS A 169 -6.91 -4.93 -14.22
C LYS A 169 -6.67 -3.63 -15.00
N GLY A 170 -7.72 -3.04 -15.57
CA GLY A 170 -7.61 -1.77 -16.28
C GLY A 170 -7.17 -0.62 -15.36
N ILE A 171 -7.74 -0.52 -14.16
CA ILE A 171 -7.37 0.47 -13.14
C ILE A 171 -5.91 0.28 -12.70
N GLU A 172 -5.49 -0.96 -12.46
CA GLU A 172 -4.12 -1.29 -12.05
C GLU A 172 -3.10 -0.92 -13.12
N GLN A 173 -3.36 -1.24 -14.39
CA GLN A 173 -2.50 -0.85 -15.51
C GLN A 173 -2.37 0.66 -15.61
N PHE A 174 -3.48 1.40 -15.47
CA PHE A 174 -3.45 2.86 -15.49
C PHE A 174 -2.68 3.44 -14.29
N ARG A 175 -2.89 2.92 -13.08
CA ARG A 175 -2.18 3.34 -11.86
C ARG A 175 -0.67 3.14 -12.00
N ASN A 176 -0.25 2.05 -12.63
CA ASN A 176 1.15 1.73 -12.83
C ASN A 176 1.75 2.41 -14.07
N ALA A 177 0.95 2.89 -15.03
CA ALA A 177 1.42 3.56 -16.24
C ALA A 177 2.19 4.86 -15.95
N HIS A 178 1.92 5.55 -14.84
CA HIS A 178 2.68 6.74 -14.43
C HIS A 178 4.02 6.39 -13.75
N LYS A 179 4.23 5.14 -13.33
CA LYS A 179 5.52 4.65 -12.84
C LYS A 179 6.40 4.23 -14.03
N LEU A 180 6.73 5.18 -14.92
CA LEU A 180 7.75 4.98 -15.94
C LEU A 180 9.09 4.67 -15.24
N GLY A 181 9.47 3.39 -15.19
CA GLY A 181 10.80 2.97 -14.71
C GLY A 181 10.81 1.87 -13.64
N LEU A 182 9.67 1.54 -13.04
CA LEU A 182 9.58 0.42 -12.10
C LEU A 182 8.73 -0.68 -12.73
N ASN A 183 9.39 -1.61 -13.42
CA ASN A 183 8.85 -2.94 -13.74
C ASN A 183 8.69 -3.78 -12.45
N GLU A 184 8.36 -3.16 -11.32
CA GLU A 184 8.06 -3.82 -10.06
C GLU A 184 6.55 -4.06 -10.04
N LEU A 185 6.17 -5.20 -10.63
CA LEU A 185 4.89 -5.87 -10.41
C LEU A 185 4.83 -6.45 -8.98
N GLU A 186 5.22 -5.68 -7.96
CA GLU A 186 5.31 -6.15 -6.58
C GLU A 186 4.03 -5.93 -5.76
N ASP A 187 3.07 -5.14 -6.25
CA ASP A 187 1.80 -5.08 -5.55
C ASP A 187 0.97 -6.32 -5.89
N PHE A 188 0.89 -7.24 -4.92
CA PHE A 188 -0.28 -8.08 -4.72
C PHE A 188 -1.52 -7.17 -4.58
N ASN A 189 -2.03 -6.66 -5.70
CA ASN A 189 -3.27 -5.91 -5.68
C ASN A 189 -4.41 -6.91 -5.47
N MET A 190 -4.83 -6.95 -4.21
CA MET A 190 -5.86 -7.81 -3.64
C MET A 190 -7.13 -7.86 -4.50
N GLY A 191 -7.49 -6.77 -5.18
CA GLY A 191 -8.70 -6.67 -6.00
C GLY A 191 -8.77 -7.63 -7.20
N SER A 192 -7.73 -7.70 -8.05
CA SER A 192 -7.78 -8.57 -9.25
C SER A 192 -7.61 -10.05 -8.92
N SER A 193 -6.83 -10.42 -7.90
CA SER A 193 -6.66 -11.82 -7.51
C SER A 193 -7.94 -12.38 -6.92
N ASN A 194 -8.52 -11.64 -5.96
CA ASN A 194 -9.76 -12.03 -5.28
C ASN A 194 -10.92 -12.20 -6.29
N ALA A 195 -11.03 -11.31 -7.28
CA ALA A 195 -12.06 -11.43 -8.30
C ALA A 195 -11.85 -12.63 -9.24
N SER A 196 -10.59 -13.00 -9.51
CA SER A 196 -10.26 -14.16 -10.37
C SER A 196 -10.57 -15.48 -9.66
N GLU A 197 -10.22 -15.59 -8.38
CA GLU A 197 -10.54 -16.74 -7.53
C GLU A 197 -12.06 -16.91 -7.40
N MET A 198 -12.76 -15.82 -7.09
CA MET A 198 -14.22 -15.86 -6.93
C MET A 198 -14.96 -16.19 -8.23
N LYS A 199 -14.46 -15.70 -9.38
CA LYS A 199 -14.95 -16.11 -10.69
C LYS A 199 -14.78 -17.61 -10.91
N ALA A 200 -13.62 -18.17 -10.55
CA ALA A 200 -13.34 -19.60 -10.68
C ALA A 200 -14.29 -20.43 -9.79
N GLU A 201 -14.47 -20.03 -8.53
CA GLU A 201 -15.41 -20.67 -7.60
C GLU A 201 -16.85 -20.62 -8.13
N ALA A 202 -17.30 -19.46 -8.61
CA ALA A 202 -18.63 -19.29 -9.19
C ALA A 202 -18.86 -20.16 -10.44
N THR A 203 -17.82 -20.61 -11.16
CA THR A 203 -17.99 -21.54 -12.29
C THR A 203 -18.42 -22.95 -11.85
N GLY A 204 -18.09 -23.35 -10.61
CA GLY A 204 -18.31 -24.71 -10.10
C GLY A 204 -17.49 -25.79 -10.81
N ASN A 205 -16.44 -25.44 -11.56
CA ASN A 205 -15.53 -26.39 -12.19
C ASN A 205 -14.21 -26.50 -11.40
N PRO A 206 -13.93 -27.65 -10.75
CA PRO A 206 -12.71 -27.84 -9.96
C PRO A 206 -11.42 -27.59 -10.73
N LEU A 207 -11.37 -27.91 -12.03
CA LEU A 207 -10.18 -27.72 -12.85
C LEU A 207 -9.83 -26.24 -13.04
N ILE A 208 -10.85 -25.37 -13.13
CA ILE A 208 -10.64 -23.91 -13.26
C ILE A 208 -10.13 -23.34 -11.93
N ILE A 209 -10.66 -23.83 -10.80
CA ILE A 209 -10.20 -23.44 -9.46
C ILE A 209 -8.72 -23.81 -9.29
N GLU A 210 -8.35 -25.05 -9.66
CA GLU A 210 -6.97 -25.51 -9.61
C GLU A 210 -6.05 -24.70 -10.55
N GLU A 211 -6.50 -24.42 -11.78
CA GLU A 211 -5.75 -23.59 -12.71
C GLU A 211 -5.47 -22.19 -12.15
N VAL A 212 -6.48 -21.53 -11.56
CA VAL A 212 -6.31 -20.20 -10.96
C VAL A 212 -5.35 -20.23 -9.78
N LYS A 213 -5.43 -21.25 -8.92
CA LYS A 213 -4.49 -21.44 -7.80
C LYS A 213 -3.06 -21.66 -8.30
N LEU A 214 -2.86 -22.56 -9.25
CA LEU A 214 -1.55 -22.82 -9.85
C LEU A 214 -0.97 -21.58 -10.54
N ARG A 215 -1.80 -20.79 -11.23
CA ARG A 215 -1.36 -19.51 -11.82
C ARG A 215 -0.90 -18.51 -10.76
N ALA A 216 -1.60 -18.44 -9.63
CA ALA A 216 -1.20 -17.57 -8.51
C ALA A 216 0.12 -18.03 -7.88
N GLU A 217 0.29 -19.34 -7.68
CA GLU A 217 1.53 -19.93 -7.17
C GLU A 217 2.71 -19.69 -8.11
N ILE A 218 2.56 -19.98 -9.41
CA ILE A 218 3.60 -19.72 -10.43
C ILE A 218 4.01 -18.26 -10.41
N LYS A 219 3.04 -17.34 -10.38
CA LYS A 219 3.33 -15.90 -10.37
C LYS A 219 4.08 -15.47 -9.09
N SER A 220 3.71 -16.03 -7.94
CA SER A 220 4.42 -15.78 -6.68
C SER A 220 5.86 -16.28 -6.75
N GLU A 221 6.07 -17.48 -7.29
CA GLU A 221 7.39 -18.09 -7.38
C GLU A 221 8.29 -17.37 -8.40
N GLU A 222 7.74 -16.97 -9.54
CA GLU A 222 8.44 -16.11 -10.52
C GLU A 222 8.87 -14.77 -9.91
N ALA A 223 8.04 -14.17 -9.04
CA ALA A 223 8.38 -12.94 -8.35
C ALA A 223 9.56 -13.15 -7.38
N LYS A 224 9.53 -14.22 -6.57
CA LYS A 224 10.65 -14.58 -5.68
C LYS A 224 11.93 -14.86 -6.46
N TYR A 225 11.83 -15.59 -7.56
CA TYR A 225 12.99 -15.91 -8.40
C TYR A 225 13.61 -14.65 -9.02
N LYS A 226 12.79 -13.69 -9.47
CA LYS A 226 13.28 -12.39 -9.94
C LYS A 226 13.95 -11.59 -8.83
N ALA A 227 13.36 -11.56 -7.63
CA ALA A 227 13.96 -10.90 -6.47
C ALA A 227 15.31 -11.52 -6.09
N PHE A 228 15.38 -12.86 -6.06
CA PHE A 228 16.62 -13.60 -5.82
C PHE A 228 17.71 -13.26 -6.84
N ASN A 229 17.39 -13.26 -8.14
CA ASN A 229 18.36 -12.90 -9.18
C ASN A 229 18.83 -11.44 -9.07
N LYS A 230 17.93 -10.53 -8.72
CA LYS A 230 18.26 -9.12 -8.49
C LYS A 230 19.22 -8.98 -7.30
N GLU A 231 18.94 -9.65 -6.19
CA GLU A 231 19.82 -9.69 -5.03
C GLU A 231 21.19 -10.30 -5.36
N HIS A 232 21.21 -11.41 -6.08
CA HIS A 232 22.44 -12.05 -6.52
C HIS A 232 23.30 -11.12 -7.36
N TYR A 233 22.69 -10.45 -8.35
CA TYR A 233 23.38 -9.47 -9.20
C TYR A 233 23.96 -8.31 -8.38
N PHE A 234 23.20 -7.74 -7.43
CA PHE A 234 23.70 -6.69 -6.56
C PHE A 234 24.86 -7.17 -5.69
N ASN A 235 24.77 -8.38 -5.14
CA ASN A 235 25.84 -8.95 -4.33
C ASN A 235 27.12 -9.18 -5.14
N GLU A 236 27.02 -9.65 -6.38
CA GLU A 236 28.17 -9.79 -7.29
C GLU A 236 28.81 -8.44 -7.62
N GLU A 237 27.99 -7.42 -7.92
CA GLU A 237 28.48 -6.07 -8.20
C GLU A 237 29.15 -5.44 -6.97
N SER A 238 28.54 -5.58 -5.79
CA SER A 238 29.13 -5.16 -4.51
C SER A 238 30.45 -5.89 -4.22
N LEU A 239 30.51 -7.21 -4.47
CA LEU A 239 31.74 -7.99 -4.28
C LEU A 239 32.86 -7.51 -5.20
N LYS A 240 32.55 -7.24 -6.47
CA LYS A 240 33.51 -6.70 -7.44
C LYS A 240 34.02 -5.31 -7.01
N ASN A 241 33.13 -4.42 -6.62
CA ASN A 241 33.49 -3.08 -6.16
C ASN A 241 34.35 -3.12 -4.90
N ASN A 242 33.97 -3.95 -3.92
CA ASN A 242 34.74 -4.15 -2.69
C ASN A 242 36.12 -4.74 -2.96
N ALA A 243 36.24 -5.68 -3.91
CA ALA A 243 37.52 -6.25 -4.30
C ALA A 243 38.43 -5.20 -4.95
N SER A 244 37.92 -4.39 -5.88
CA SER A 244 38.66 -3.28 -6.48
C SER A 244 39.10 -2.24 -5.45
N GLN A 245 38.24 -1.91 -4.49
CA GLN A 245 38.57 -0.99 -3.41
C GLN A 245 39.64 -1.55 -2.47
N LEU A 246 39.58 -2.86 -2.17
CA LEU A 246 40.59 -3.55 -1.37
C LEU A 246 41.96 -3.54 -2.07
N ASP A 247 42.00 -3.78 -3.39
CA ASP A 247 43.25 -3.71 -4.17
C ASP A 247 43.83 -2.30 -4.20
N TYR A 248 43.00 -1.27 -4.35
CA TYR A 248 43.41 0.14 -4.26
C TYR A 248 44.02 0.44 -2.88
N LEU A 249 43.32 0.09 -1.80
CA LEU A 249 43.79 0.33 -0.42
C LEU A 249 45.10 -0.43 -0.11
N LYS A 250 45.29 -1.63 -0.68
CA LYS A 250 46.57 -2.36 -0.56
C LYS A 250 47.72 -1.63 -1.25
N GLN A 251 47.48 -1.05 -2.42
CA GLN A 251 48.49 -0.25 -3.11
C GLN A 251 48.82 1.01 -2.31
N GLU A 252 47.81 1.74 -1.85
CA GLU A 252 47.98 2.93 -1.02
C GLU A 252 48.76 2.65 0.26
N LEU A 253 48.46 1.53 0.93
CA LEU A 253 49.19 1.10 2.14
C LEU A 253 50.66 0.81 1.83
N LYS A 254 50.95 0.13 0.72
CA LYS A 254 52.32 -0.12 0.27
C LYS A 254 53.08 1.18 -0.01
N ASP A 255 52.42 2.14 -0.67
CA ASP A 255 53.02 3.44 -0.96
C ASP A 255 53.33 4.19 0.35
N LEU A 256 52.41 4.19 1.31
CA LEU A 256 52.62 4.77 2.64
C LEU A 256 53.76 4.09 3.42
N GLU A 257 53.87 2.76 3.38
CA GLU A 257 54.99 2.01 3.98
C GLU A 257 56.34 2.38 3.34
N THR A 258 56.38 2.52 2.00
CA THR A 258 57.60 2.95 1.31
C THR A 258 58.01 4.37 1.70
N LEU A 259 57.06 5.29 1.82
CA LEU A 259 57.30 6.65 2.30
C LEU A 259 57.83 6.63 3.75
N GLN A 260 57.22 5.86 4.64
CA GLN A 260 57.68 5.74 6.03
C GLN A 260 59.12 5.22 6.12
N SER A 261 59.47 4.20 5.33
CA SER A 261 60.85 3.67 5.29
C SER A 261 61.87 4.66 4.72
N SER A 262 61.43 5.56 3.83
CA SER A 262 62.27 6.59 3.21
C SER A 262 62.52 7.81 4.11
N VAL A 263 61.76 7.96 5.20
CA VAL A 263 61.88 9.06 6.18
C VAL A 263 62.98 8.78 7.24
N ILE A 264 63.72 7.67 7.15
CA ILE A 264 64.96 7.48 7.92
C ILE A 264 66.09 8.30 7.27
N ILE A 265 65.99 9.62 7.38
CA ILE A 265 67.10 10.52 7.09
C ILE A 265 68.08 10.39 8.28
N PRO A 266 69.37 10.08 8.06
CA PRO A 266 70.34 10.10 9.15
C PRO A 266 70.38 11.53 9.71
N THR A 267 70.09 11.70 11.00
CA THR A 267 70.07 13.00 11.69
C THR A 267 71.48 13.56 11.94
N HIS A 268 72.40 13.41 10.98
CA HIS A 268 73.72 14.02 11.05
C HIS A 268 74.06 14.66 9.71
N THR A 269 73.60 15.89 9.52
CA THR A 269 74.03 16.75 8.43
C THR A 269 75.16 17.64 8.95
N GLU A 270 76.41 17.34 8.60
CA GLU A 270 77.52 18.29 8.80
C GLU A 270 77.33 19.48 7.85
N ILE A 271 77.00 20.65 8.40
CA ILE A 271 76.95 21.89 7.63
C ILE A 271 78.31 22.59 7.79
N LYS A 272 79.14 22.55 6.74
CA LYS A 272 80.40 23.33 6.69
C LYS A 272 80.13 24.70 6.10
N LEU A 273 80.21 25.74 6.92
CA LEU A 273 80.19 27.14 6.49
C LEU A 273 81.62 27.59 6.20
N TYR A 274 81.86 28.11 5.00
CA TYR A 274 83.13 28.69 4.58
C TYR A 274 83.13 30.20 4.84
N ASP A 275 84.07 30.67 5.66
CA ASP A 275 84.33 32.09 5.85
C ASP A 275 85.32 32.59 4.78
N LEU A 276 84.83 33.44 3.87
CA LEU A 276 85.57 33.96 2.72
C LEU A 276 86.70 34.95 3.07
N LYS A 277 86.92 35.31 4.34
CA LYS A 277 87.99 36.25 4.72
C LYS A 277 89.28 35.62 5.23
N ASN A 278 89.23 34.39 5.77
CA ASN A 278 90.40 33.79 6.44
C ASN A 278 90.80 32.40 5.92
N GLU A 279 90.15 31.88 4.87
CA GLU A 279 90.48 30.59 4.21
C GLU A 279 90.70 29.38 5.15
N GLU A 280 90.07 29.34 6.33
CA GLU A 280 90.08 28.17 7.22
C GLU A 280 88.66 27.64 7.45
N SER A 281 88.53 26.31 7.35
CA SER A 281 87.30 25.57 7.69
C SER A 281 87.40 25.06 9.12
N LYS A 282 86.37 25.33 9.94
CA LYS A 282 86.24 24.75 11.29
C LYS A 282 84.92 24.03 11.42
N ASP A 283 84.99 22.82 11.97
CA ASP A 283 83.83 22.01 12.33
C ASP A 283 83.18 22.60 13.60
N TYR A 284 81.89 22.89 13.55
CA TYR A 284 81.11 23.32 14.71
C TYR A 284 80.06 22.26 15.03
N GLU A 285 80.05 21.77 16.26
CA GLU A 285 78.98 20.90 16.76
C GLU A 285 77.78 21.73 17.22
N LEU A 286 76.59 21.22 16.91
CA LEU A 286 75.33 21.86 17.25
C LEU A 286 75.00 21.59 18.73
N ILE A 287 75.29 22.55 19.62
CA ILE A 287 75.19 22.33 21.07
C ILE A 287 73.73 22.34 21.57
N LYS A 288 72.81 23.08 20.92
CA LYS A 288 71.39 23.07 21.30
C LYS A 288 70.48 23.62 20.20
N VAL A 289 69.45 22.86 19.85
CA VAL A 289 68.34 23.31 19.01
C VAL A 289 67.26 23.90 19.92
N LYS A 290 66.79 25.12 19.61
CA LYS A 290 65.60 25.68 20.24
C LYS A 290 64.43 25.50 19.27
N GLU A 291 63.60 24.51 19.52
CA GLU A 291 62.33 24.39 18.82
C GLU A 291 61.41 25.52 19.27
N VAL A 292 60.80 26.19 18.30
CA VAL A 292 59.79 27.22 18.52
C VAL A 292 58.54 26.73 17.81
N GLU A 293 57.43 26.64 18.53
CA GLU A 293 56.16 26.27 17.92
C GLU A 293 55.78 27.30 16.85
N PRO A 294 55.25 26.85 15.69
CA PRO A 294 54.79 27.77 14.66
C PRO A 294 53.63 28.62 15.21
N LEU A 295 53.61 29.90 14.83
CA LEU A 295 52.52 30.82 15.16
C LEU A 295 51.20 30.21 14.66
N LYS A 296 50.22 30.07 15.58
CA LYS A 296 48.88 29.63 15.23
C LYS A 296 48.31 30.56 14.16
N GLU A 297 47.88 29.99 13.04
CA GLU A 297 47.10 30.72 12.04
C GLU A 297 45.84 31.28 12.73
N ASN A 298 45.63 32.58 12.57
CA ASN A 298 44.46 33.28 13.09
C ASN A 298 43.18 32.63 12.54
N ASP A 299 42.27 32.25 13.43
CA ASP A 299 40.86 32.03 13.11
C ASP A 299 40.29 33.33 12.53
N LEU A 300 40.12 33.38 11.22
CA LEU A 300 39.46 34.46 10.49
C LEU A 300 38.19 33.93 9.84
N TYR A 301 37.19 33.58 10.64
CA TYR A 301 35.77 33.58 10.26
C TYR A 301 34.88 33.77 11.51
N GLU A 302 34.63 35.03 11.87
CA GLU A 302 33.32 35.47 12.39
C GLU A 302 32.64 36.31 11.31
#